data_AF-A0A9Q3L7I7-F1
#
_entry.id   AF-A0A9Q3L7I7-F1
#
_cell.length_a   1.000
_cell.length_b   1.000
_cell.length_c   1.000
_cell.angle_alpha   90.00
_cell.angle_beta   90.00
_cell.angle_gamma   90.00
#
_symmetry.space_group_name_H-M   'P 1'
#
loop_
_entity.id
_entity.type
_entity.pdbx_description
1 polymer ?
#
loop_
_entity_poly.entity_id
_entity_poly.type
_entity_poly.pdbx_seq_one_letter_code
_entity_poly.pdbx_strand_id
1 'polypeptide(L)'
;MNKTKKEPKKLNFIFGMLLVIGSSIGAGIFFKSKSVLDFNNSSVIMSGISWAIASIIIIMMSFSLVGISAKSKGDLSFVGWSKSFNSWMTYQMSKNFAFYINLTLTYFFMPLFALMSIQDGLIAFNISASFNTKFDWLIWMILILIVILYLSFSAGLNIKIANIQNTITLILKLIAVLMSIVVAVVFFFEKKDQINIEILPKYSFDIKNTLHSYTFIPGLGVCLSWAGIFFAYDGFYVSTGIEKDLRKPESTPKFYSLV
;
A
#
# COMPACT_ATOMS: atom_id res chain seq x y z
N MET A 1 -40.93 -12.01 -20.20
CA MET A 1 -40.71 -10.97 -19.17
C MET A 1 -39.28 -10.46 -19.31
N ASN A 2 -39.10 -9.40 -20.10
CA ASN A 2 -37.78 -8.84 -20.46
C ASN A 2 -37.15 -8.14 -19.26
N LYS A 3 -36.14 -8.75 -18.63
CA LYS A 3 -35.24 -8.03 -17.73
C LYS A 3 -34.32 -7.18 -18.61
N THR A 4 -34.61 -5.88 -18.67
CA THR A 4 -33.71 -4.86 -19.20
C THR A 4 -32.40 -4.94 -18.41
N LYS A 5 -31.37 -5.56 -19.00
CA LYS A 5 -29.99 -5.44 -18.52
C LYS A 5 -29.64 -3.96 -18.63
N LYS A 6 -29.71 -3.22 -17.52
CA LYS A 6 -29.10 -1.89 -17.43
C LYS A 6 -27.62 -2.06 -17.76
N GLU A 7 -27.17 -1.50 -18.88
CA GLU A 7 -25.74 -1.41 -19.15
C GLU A 7 -25.05 -0.73 -17.96
N PRO A 8 -23.87 -1.24 -17.53
CA PRO A 8 -23.15 -0.62 -16.44
C PRO A 8 -22.87 0.85 -16.82
N LYS A 9 -23.24 1.78 -15.93
CA LYS A 9 -22.96 3.20 -16.13
C LYS A 9 -21.46 3.38 -16.22
N LYS A 10 -20.97 3.58 -17.45
CA LYS A 10 -19.56 3.90 -17.69
C LYS A 10 -19.16 5.13 -16.88
N LEU A 11 -17.93 5.11 -16.39
CA LEU A 11 -17.35 6.03 -15.42
C LEU A 11 -16.76 7.27 -16.11
N ASN A 12 -16.81 8.44 -15.46
CA ASN A 12 -16.21 9.66 -15.99
C ASN A 12 -14.69 9.70 -15.73
N PHE A 13 -13.91 10.36 -16.59
CA PHE A 13 -12.44 10.39 -16.50
C PHE A 13 -11.92 10.87 -15.14
N ILE A 14 -12.45 11.99 -14.64
CA ILE A 14 -12.07 12.55 -13.32
C ILE A 14 -12.38 11.56 -12.19
N PHE A 15 -13.51 10.88 -12.26
CA PHE A 15 -13.88 9.86 -11.28
C PHE A 15 -12.95 8.64 -11.36
N GLY A 16 -12.49 8.28 -12.56
CA GLY A 16 -11.47 7.25 -12.77
C GLY A 16 -10.14 7.62 -12.13
N MET A 17 -9.70 8.87 -12.31
CA MET A 17 -8.48 9.39 -11.67
C MET A 17 -8.59 9.36 -10.14
N LEU A 18 -9.73 9.76 -9.58
CA LEU A 18 -9.98 9.71 -8.13
C LEU A 18 -9.98 8.27 -7.60
N LEU A 19 -10.53 7.31 -8.35
CA LEU A 19 -10.46 5.89 -7.98
C LEU A 19 -9.02 5.37 -8.01
N VAL A 20 -8.23 5.72 -9.03
CA VAL A 20 -6.81 5.33 -9.14
C VAL A 20 -6.01 5.92 -7.97
N ILE A 21 -6.23 7.19 -7.62
CA ILE A 21 -5.59 7.82 -6.46
C ILE A 21 -6.00 7.10 -5.17
N GLY A 22 -7.29 6.85 -4.99
CA GLY A 22 -7.83 6.17 -3.80
C GLY A 22 -7.35 4.73 -3.64
N SER A 23 -7.16 4.01 -4.75
CA SER A 23 -6.63 2.64 -4.75
C SER A 23 -5.12 2.59 -4.54
N SER A 24 -4.38 3.59 -5.02
CA SER A 24 -2.92 3.63 -4.94
C SER A 24 -2.42 4.14 -3.59
N ILE A 25 -3.13 5.07 -2.96
CA ILE A 25 -2.82 5.46 -1.58
C ILE A 25 -3.25 4.28 -0.72
N GLY A 26 -2.34 3.63 -0.01
CA GLY A 26 -2.61 2.53 0.93
C GLY A 26 -2.60 2.98 2.40
N ALA A 27 -2.84 2.06 3.33
CA ALA A 27 -2.52 2.29 4.76
C ALA A 27 -0.99 2.21 5.00
N GLY A 28 -0.23 1.64 4.07
CA GLY A 28 1.22 1.46 4.19
C GLY A 28 2.02 2.75 4.33
N ILE A 29 1.49 3.91 3.91
CA ILE A 29 2.15 5.22 4.17
C ILE A 29 2.32 5.45 5.68
N PHE A 30 1.31 5.13 6.48
CA PHE A 30 1.37 5.30 7.94
C PHE A 30 2.35 4.32 8.59
N PHE A 31 2.44 3.08 8.08
CA PHE A 31 3.31 2.05 8.66
C PHE A 31 4.78 2.19 8.25
N LYS A 32 5.03 2.61 7.00
CA LYS A 32 6.37 2.55 6.41
C LYS A 32 7.12 3.86 6.48
N SER A 33 6.47 5.00 6.74
CA SER A 33 7.15 6.31 6.79
C SER A 33 8.32 6.33 7.79
N LYS A 34 8.13 5.78 8.99
CA LYS A 34 9.20 5.67 10.00
C LYS A 34 10.33 4.76 9.53
N SER A 35 10.01 3.55 9.06
CA SER A 35 11.03 2.61 8.58
C SER A 35 11.80 3.16 7.38
N VAL A 36 11.16 3.90 6.47
CA VAL A 36 11.83 4.57 5.33
C VAL A 36 12.82 5.61 5.83
N LEU A 37 12.47 6.37 6.87
CA LEU A 37 13.37 7.33 7.50
C LEU A 37 14.55 6.63 8.19
N ASP A 38 14.28 5.58 8.96
CA ASP A 38 15.30 4.78 9.66
C ASP A 38 16.27 4.12 8.68
N PHE A 39 15.77 3.58 7.56
CA PHE A 39 16.60 2.99 6.49
C PHE A 39 17.44 4.02 5.72
N ASN A 40 17.09 5.30 5.80
CA ASN A 40 17.83 6.41 5.23
C ASN A 40 18.67 7.16 6.29
N ASN A 41 19.02 6.49 7.40
CA ASN A 41 19.83 7.06 8.49
C ASN A 41 19.25 8.36 9.05
N SER A 42 17.93 8.40 9.21
CA SER A 42 17.18 9.56 9.71
C SER A 42 17.32 10.83 8.87
N SER A 43 17.89 10.75 7.67
CA SER A 43 17.97 11.88 6.75
C SER A 43 16.64 12.10 6.04
N VAL A 44 16.04 13.26 6.29
CA VAL A 44 14.77 13.66 5.66
C VAL A 44 14.94 13.81 4.15
N ILE A 45 16.06 14.39 3.69
CA ILE A 45 16.33 14.60 2.27
C ILE A 45 16.49 13.27 1.54
N MET A 46 17.30 12.35 2.08
CA MET A 46 17.53 11.05 1.44
C MET A 46 16.24 10.21 1.39
N SER A 47 15.42 10.31 2.43
CA SER A 47 14.08 9.72 2.45
C SER A 47 13.18 10.31 1.36
N GLY A 48 13.17 11.64 1.20
CA GLY A 48 12.42 12.33 0.15
C GLY A 48 12.85 11.91 -1.27
N ILE A 49 14.15 11.78 -1.50
CA ILE A 49 14.70 11.27 -2.78
C ILE A 49 14.24 9.83 -3.01
N SER A 50 14.26 8.98 -1.98
CA SER A 50 13.80 7.59 -2.08
C SER A 50 12.31 7.50 -2.44
N TRP A 51 11.46 8.33 -1.82
CA TRP A 51 10.04 8.45 -2.17
C TRP A 51 9.84 8.89 -3.63
N ALA A 52 10.62 9.87 -4.10
CA ALA A 52 10.53 10.36 -5.48
C ALA A 52 10.93 9.28 -6.49
N ILE A 53 12.07 8.61 -6.28
CA ILE A 53 12.56 7.55 -7.18
C ILE A 53 11.59 6.37 -7.23
N ALA A 54 11.14 5.88 -6.07
CA ALA A 54 10.20 4.77 -6.01
C ALA A 54 8.86 5.12 -6.68
N SER A 55 8.38 6.36 -6.55
CA SER A 55 7.16 6.83 -7.23
C SER A 55 7.31 6.83 -8.75
N ILE A 56 8.47 7.25 -9.28
CA ILE A 56 8.75 7.19 -10.73
C ILE A 56 8.74 5.74 -11.21
N ILE A 57 9.35 4.81 -10.47
CA ILE A 57 9.35 3.38 -10.80
C ILE A 57 7.91 2.84 -10.85
N ILE A 58 7.07 3.17 -9.86
CA ILE A 58 5.66 2.74 -9.84
C ILE A 58 4.89 3.29 -11.04
N ILE A 59 5.13 4.54 -11.43
CA ILE A 59 4.50 5.15 -12.62
C ILE A 59 4.91 4.38 -13.88
N MET A 60 6.21 4.10 -14.06
CA MET A 60 6.71 3.33 -15.21
C MET A 60 6.12 1.92 -15.24
N MET A 61 6.05 1.26 -14.08
CA MET A 61 5.49 -0.08 -13.94
C MET A 61 3.99 -0.09 -14.25
N SER A 62 3.26 0.94 -13.81
CA SER A 62 1.84 1.13 -14.12
C SER A 62 1.60 1.27 -15.62
N PHE A 63 2.43 2.06 -16.32
CA PHE A 63 2.35 2.18 -17.78
C PHE A 63 2.59 0.85 -18.50
N SER A 64 3.57 0.06 -18.04
CA SER A 64 3.82 -1.27 -18.58
C SER A 64 2.61 -2.19 -18.41
N LEU A 65 1.98 -2.17 -17.22
CA LEU A 65 0.81 -3.00 -16.93
C LEU A 65 -0.42 -2.60 -17.76
N VAL A 66 -0.63 -1.31 -18.03
CA VAL A 66 -1.70 -0.85 -18.93
C VAL A 66 -1.52 -1.47 -20.32
N GLY A 67 -0.30 -1.48 -20.86
CA GLY A 67 -0.04 -2.08 -22.16
C GLY A 67 -0.23 -3.59 -22.24
N ILE A 68 0.07 -4.30 -21.14
CA ILE A 68 -0.22 -5.73 -21.00
C ILE A 68 -1.74 -5.97 -20.90
N SER A 69 -2.43 -5.15 -20.09
CA SER A 69 -3.88 -5.23 -19.87
C SER A 69 -4.67 -5.05 -21.17
N ALA A 70 -4.28 -4.06 -21.99
CA ALA A 70 -4.91 -3.75 -23.27
C ALA A 70 -4.87 -4.93 -24.27
N LYS A 71 -3.80 -5.73 -24.26
CA LYS A 71 -3.64 -6.91 -25.11
C LYS A 71 -4.30 -8.18 -24.54
N SER A 72 -4.58 -8.21 -23.23
CA SER A 72 -5.16 -9.36 -22.55
C SER A 72 -6.70 -9.40 -22.64
N LYS A 73 -7.23 -10.40 -23.34
CA LYS A 73 -8.68 -10.67 -23.40
C LYS A 73 -9.06 -11.63 -22.28
N GLY A 74 -9.51 -11.12 -21.13
CA GLY A 74 -10.27 -11.95 -20.17
C GLY A 74 -10.02 -11.67 -18.70
N ASP A 75 -8.77 -11.51 -18.26
CA ASP A 75 -8.47 -11.48 -16.82
C ASP A 75 -7.54 -10.31 -16.45
N LEU A 76 -8.00 -9.44 -15.54
CA LEU A 76 -7.27 -8.28 -15.03
C LEU A 76 -6.28 -8.65 -13.90
N SER A 77 -5.80 -9.88 -13.88
CA SER A 77 -4.88 -10.36 -12.84
C SER A 77 -3.52 -10.69 -13.42
N PHE A 78 -2.47 -10.45 -12.62
CA PHE A 78 -1.09 -10.81 -12.98
C PHE A 78 -0.95 -12.29 -13.36
N VAL A 79 -1.71 -13.18 -12.73
CA VAL A 79 -1.75 -14.62 -13.07
C VAL A 79 -2.37 -14.85 -14.46
N GLY A 80 -3.44 -14.13 -14.80
CA GLY A 80 -4.06 -14.18 -16.13
C GLY A 80 -3.15 -13.64 -17.24
N TRP A 81 -2.42 -12.55 -16.96
CA TRP A 81 -1.40 -12.04 -17.86
C TRP A 81 -0.24 -13.02 -18.04
N SER A 82 0.20 -13.67 -16.95
CA SER A 82 1.25 -14.68 -17.02
C SER A 82 0.87 -15.85 -17.93
N LYS A 83 -0.40 -16.30 -17.87
CA LYS A 83 -0.94 -17.33 -18.77
C LYS A 83 -0.90 -16.95 -20.25
N SER A 84 -1.10 -15.66 -20.53
CA SER A 84 -1.24 -15.16 -21.91
C SER A 84 0.11 -14.85 -22.57
N PHE A 85 1.11 -14.43 -21.80
CA PHE A 85 2.38 -13.94 -22.33
C PHE A 85 3.59 -14.82 -22.00
N ASN A 86 3.49 -15.74 -21.04
CA ASN A 86 4.63 -16.57 -20.63
C ASN A 86 4.43 -18.06 -20.93
N SER A 87 5.52 -18.82 -20.77
CA SER A 87 5.49 -20.28 -20.85
C SER A 87 4.62 -20.88 -19.75
N TRP A 88 4.17 -22.12 -19.98
CA TRP A 88 3.36 -22.87 -19.01
C TRP A 88 4.02 -22.99 -17.63
N MET A 89 5.35 -23.15 -17.59
CA MET A 89 6.11 -23.23 -16.34
C MET A 89 6.00 -21.93 -15.52
N THR A 90 6.21 -20.78 -16.15
CA THR A 90 6.07 -19.47 -15.49
C THR A 90 4.64 -19.21 -15.03
N TYR A 91 3.65 -19.64 -15.80
CA TYR A 91 2.24 -19.60 -15.39
C TYR A 91 1.96 -20.45 -14.15
N GLN A 92 2.47 -21.69 -14.07
CA GLN A 92 2.28 -22.52 -12.88
C GLN A 92 3.00 -21.93 -11.66
N MET A 93 4.21 -21.39 -11.85
CA MET A 93 4.95 -20.70 -10.79
C MET A 93 4.20 -19.47 -10.27
N SER A 94 3.69 -18.62 -11.16
CA SER A 94 2.94 -17.42 -10.76
C SER A 94 1.63 -17.77 -10.05
N LYS A 95 0.91 -18.79 -10.52
CA LYS A 95 -0.30 -19.31 -9.87
C LYS A 95 0.01 -19.86 -8.47
N ASN A 96 1.03 -20.70 -8.34
CA ASN A 96 1.42 -21.30 -7.06
C ASN A 96 1.94 -20.24 -6.08
N PHE A 97 2.73 -19.28 -6.56
CA PHE A 97 3.17 -18.13 -5.76
C PHE A 97 1.97 -17.32 -5.26
N ALA A 98 1.04 -16.95 -6.15
CA ALA A 98 -0.13 -16.18 -5.78
C ALA A 98 -1.00 -16.89 -4.73
N PHE A 99 -1.23 -18.20 -4.91
CA PHE A 99 -2.13 -18.97 -4.06
C PHE A 99 -1.51 -19.43 -2.73
N TYR A 100 -0.29 -19.99 -2.76
CA TYR A 100 0.31 -20.57 -1.55
C TYR A 100 1.15 -19.58 -0.76
N ILE A 101 1.78 -18.62 -1.43
CA ILE A 101 2.70 -17.68 -0.78
C ILE A 101 1.97 -16.36 -0.54
N ASN A 102 1.56 -15.67 -1.61
CA ASN A 102 1.01 -14.31 -1.49
C ASN A 102 -0.30 -14.27 -0.69
N LEU A 103 -1.24 -15.18 -0.98
CA LEU A 103 -2.49 -15.28 -0.24
C LEU A 103 -2.23 -15.50 1.26
N THR A 104 -1.42 -16.51 1.59
CA THR A 104 -1.09 -16.87 2.98
C THR A 104 -0.44 -15.71 3.73
N LEU A 105 0.57 -15.07 3.12
CA LEU A 105 1.24 -13.93 3.72
C LEU A 105 0.28 -12.75 3.89
N THR A 106 -0.59 -12.50 2.93
CA THR A 106 -1.58 -11.40 3.00
C THR A 106 -2.56 -11.62 4.16
N TYR A 107 -3.13 -12.82 4.29
CA TYR A 107 -4.07 -13.13 5.38
C TYR A 107 -3.41 -13.16 6.76
N PHE A 108 -2.10 -13.38 6.83
CA PHE A 108 -1.36 -13.32 8.09
C PHE A 108 -0.93 -11.90 8.46
N PHE A 109 -0.31 -11.17 7.53
CA PHE A 109 0.29 -9.87 7.81
C PHE A 109 -0.71 -8.71 7.83
N MET A 110 -1.77 -8.73 7.02
CA MET A 110 -2.73 -7.62 7.01
C MET A 110 -3.46 -7.44 8.35
N PRO A 111 -3.98 -8.50 9.00
CA PRO A 111 -4.55 -8.38 10.35
C PRO A 111 -3.51 -7.99 11.40
N LEU A 112 -2.27 -8.47 11.27
CA LEU A 112 -1.17 -8.10 12.16
C LEU A 112 -0.91 -6.59 12.08
N PHE A 113 -0.83 -6.01 10.88
CA PHE A 113 -0.67 -4.56 10.71
C PHE A 113 -1.85 -3.78 11.27
N ALA A 114 -3.08 -4.28 11.12
CA ALA A 114 -4.26 -3.65 11.71
C ALA A 114 -4.17 -3.58 13.25
N LEU A 115 -3.70 -4.65 13.91
CA LEU A 115 -3.48 -4.62 15.36
C LEU A 115 -2.34 -3.71 15.78
N MET A 116 -1.20 -3.72 15.08
CA MET A 116 -0.10 -2.80 15.36
C MET A 116 -0.57 -1.35 15.26
N SER A 117 -1.43 -1.03 14.30
CA SER A 117 -2.06 0.30 14.17
C SER A 117 -2.89 0.68 15.40
N ILE A 118 -3.65 -0.27 15.94
CA ILE A 118 -4.47 -0.05 17.13
C ILE A 118 -3.57 0.17 18.34
N GLN A 119 -2.50 -0.60 18.49
CA GLN A 119 -1.51 -0.41 19.56
C GLN A 119 -0.85 0.95 19.47
N ASP A 120 -0.37 1.33 18.28
CA ASP A 120 0.25 2.64 18.03
C ASP A 120 -0.74 3.79 18.32
N GLY A 121 -2.01 3.61 17.94
CA GLY A 121 -3.09 4.54 18.27
C GLY A 121 -3.34 4.67 19.77
N LEU A 122 -3.40 3.56 20.51
CA LEU A 122 -3.55 3.57 21.97
C LEU A 122 -2.38 4.28 22.65
N ILE A 123 -1.15 4.01 22.21
CA ILE A 123 0.06 4.66 22.72
C ILE A 123 -0.01 6.17 22.45
N ALA A 124 -0.48 6.60 21.27
CA ALA A 124 -0.64 8.02 20.95
C ALA A 124 -1.65 8.74 21.87
N PHE A 125 -2.62 8.02 22.44
CA PHE A 125 -3.57 8.54 23.46
C PHE A 125 -3.09 8.33 24.90
N ASN A 126 -1.81 7.97 25.13
CA ASN A 126 -1.25 7.61 26.44
C ASN A 126 -1.96 6.44 27.13
N ILE A 127 -2.60 5.55 26.37
CA ILE A 127 -3.18 4.32 26.87
C ILE A 127 -2.15 3.21 26.69
N SER A 128 -1.85 2.46 27.76
CA SER A 128 -0.90 1.35 27.68
C SER A 128 -1.41 0.29 26.71
N ALA A 129 -0.61 -0.02 25.68
CA ALA A 129 -0.86 -1.14 24.77
C ALA A 129 -0.52 -2.52 25.38
N SER A 130 -0.14 -2.57 26.66
CA SER A 130 0.04 -3.79 27.43
C SER A 130 -1.18 -4.04 28.33
N PHE A 131 -1.55 -5.30 28.47
CA PHE A 131 -2.57 -5.73 29.42
C PHE A 131 -1.97 -5.98 30.82
N ASN A 132 -0.65 -5.73 30.97
CA ASN A 132 0.10 -5.90 32.20
C ASN A 132 0.04 -7.35 32.73
N THR A 133 -0.05 -8.32 31.82
CA THR A 133 -0.05 -9.76 32.14
C THR A 133 1.21 -10.43 31.59
N LYS A 134 1.59 -11.58 32.17
CA LYS A 134 2.70 -12.40 31.63
C LYS A 134 2.38 -13.02 30.26
N PHE A 135 1.13 -12.97 29.82
CA PHE A 135 0.64 -13.61 28.60
C PHE A 135 0.06 -12.61 27.59
N ASP A 136 0.50 -11.34 27.62
CA ASP A 136 0.04 -10.29 26.70
C ASP A 136 0.14 -10.72 25.22
N TRP A 137 1.20 -11.47 24.85
CA TRP A 137 1.37 -12.01 23.50
C TRP A 137 0.23 -12.95 23.08
N LEU A 138 -0.31 -13.74 24.00
CA LEU A 138 -1.39 -14.69 23.75
C LEU A 138 -2.73 -13.97 23.62
N ILE A 139 -2.94 -12.92 24.43
CA ILE A 139 -4.10 -12.04 24.31
C ILE A 139 -4.12 -11.37 22.94
N TRP A 140 -2.99 -10.84 22.50
CA TRP A 140 -2.85 -10.23 21.17
C TRP A 140 -3.06 -11.24 20.04
N MET A 141 -2.57 -12.48 20.18
CA MET A 141 -2.84 -13.57 19.23
C MET A 141 -4.33 -13.90 19.10
N ILE A 142 -5.06 -13.97 20.21
CA ILE A 142 -6.52 -14.20 20.19
C ILE A 142 -7.23 -13.03 19.50
N LEU A 143 -6.82 -11.79 19.77
CA LEU A 143 -7.37 -10.61 19.09
C LEU A 143 -7.12 -10.64 17.58
N ILE A 144 -5.94 -11.06 17.11
CA ILE A 144 -5.66 -11.27 15.67
C ILE A 144 -6.67 -12.24 15.07
N LEU A 145 -6.90 -13.38 15.74
CA LEU A 145 -7.81 -14.41 15.24
C LEU A 145 -9.25 -13.90 15.15
N ILE A 146 -9.69 -13.12 16.15
CA ILE A 146 -11.02 -12.48 16.14
C ILE A 146 -11.14 -11.51 14.96
N VAL A 147 -10.11 -10.69 14.70
CA VAL A 147 -10.10 -9.75 13.57
C VAL A 147 -10.14 -10.50 12.23
N ILE A 148 -9.37 -11.56 12.09
CA ILE A 148 -9.38 -12.42 10.88
C ILE A 148 -10.79 -12.97 10.65
N LEU A 149 -11.37 -13.60 11.68
CA LEU A 149 -12.72 -14.17 11.59
C LEU A 149 -13.73 -13.09 11.22
N TYR A 150 -13.69 -11.93 11.88
CA TYR A 150 -14.58 -10.81 11.58
C TYR A 150 -14.47 -10.35 10.12
N LEU A 151 -13.25 -10.12 9.61
CA LEU A 151 -13.03 -9.67 8.24
C LEU A 151 -13.46 -10.72 7.21
N SER A 152 -13.16 -12.00 7.47
CA SER A 152 -13.59 -13.11 6.60
C SER A 152 -15.11 -13.26 6.57
N PHE A 153 -15.78 -13.15 7.71
CA PHE A 153 -17.25 -13.21 7.77
C PHE A 153 -17.91 -11.97 7.19
N SER A 154 -17.41 -10.76 7.44
CA SER A 154 -18.02 -9.53 6.92
C SER A 154 -17.93 -9.46 5.40
N ALA A 155 -16.78 -9.84 4.82
CA ALA A 155 -16.57 -9.87 3.38
C ALA A 155 -17.35 -11.02 2.71
N GLY A 156 -17.47 -12.17 3.36
CA GLY A 156 -18.11 -13.37 2.79
C GLY A 156 -19.64 -13.36 2.84
N LEU A 157 -20.26 -12.73 3.84
CA LEU A 157 -21.70 -12.86 4.08
C LEU A 157 -22.57 -11.84 3.32
N ASN A 158 -22.09 -10.61 3.09
CA ASN A 158 -22.91 -9.59 2.44
C ASN A 158 -22.09 -8.50 1.72
N ILE A 159 -22.17 -8.53 0.38
CA ILE A 159 -21.52 -7.55 -0.51
C ILE A 159 -21.94 -6.10 -0.20
N LYS A 160 -23.20 -5.87 0.23
CA LYS A 160 -23.67 -4.52 0.57
C LYS A 160 -22.96 -3.97 1.82
N ILE A 161 -22.77 -4.81 2.83
CA ILE A 161 -22.11 -4.43 4.08
C ILE A 161 -20.62 -4.18 3.82
N ALA A 162 -19.97 -5.07 3.07
CA ALA A 162 -18.58 -4.90 2.66
C ALA A 162 -18.37 -3.57 1.88
N ASN A 163 -19.30 -3.20 1.00
CA ASN A 163 -19.20 -1.95 0.24
C ASN A 163 -19.37 -0.70 1.12
N ILE A 164 -20.27 -0.75 2.11
CA ILE A 164 -20.43 0.34 3.10
C ILE A 164 -19.16 0.47 3.94
N GLN A 165 -18.64 -0.65 4.46
CA GLN A 165 -17.38 -0.68 5.22
C GLN A 165 -16.24 -0.09 4.40
N ASN A 166 -16.07 -0.52 3.14
CA ASN A 166 -15.05 0.00 2.23
C ASN A 166 -15.17 1.52 2.01
N THR A 167 -16.39 2.03 1.83
CA THR A 167 -16.65 3.47 1.64
C THR A 167 -16.27 4.27 2.89
N ILE A 168 -16.66 3.80 4.08
CA ILE A 168 -16.31 4.44 5.36
C ILE A 168 -14.80 4.44 5.56
N THR A 169 -14.13 3.31 5.33
CA THR A 169 -12.67 3.19 5.43
C THR A 169 -11.95 4.14 4.48
N LEU A 170 -12.45 4.30 3.25
CA LEU A 170 -11.88 5.24 2.28
C LEU A 170 -11.97 6.69 2.77
N ILE A 171 -13.12 7.10 3.30
CA ILE A 171 -13.33 8.45 3.85
C ILE A 171 -12.39 8.69 5.03
N LEU A 172 -12.35 7.77 6.00
CA LEU A 172 -11.49 7.89 7.19
C LEU A 172 -10.02 7.98 6.81
N LYS A 173 -9.59 7.19 5.83
CA LYS A 173 -8.21 7.20 5.32
C LYS A 173 -7.85 8.52 4.64
N LEU A 174 -8.75 9.11 3.86
CA LEU A 174 -8.55 10.44 3.28
C LEU A 174 -8.39 11.50 4.37
N ILE A 175 -9.26 11.47 5.38
CA ILE A 175 -9.19 12.38 6.53
C ILE A 175 -7.86 12.22 7.27
N ALA A 176 -7.42 10.98 7.54
CA ALA A 176 -6.15 10.72 8.22
C ALA A 176 -4.95 11.31 7.47
N VAL A 177 -4.92 11.18 6.14
CA VAL A 177 -3.86 11.79 5.30
C VAL A 177 -3.91 13.32 5.40
N LEU A 178 -5.09 13.93 5.23
CA LEU A 178 -5.24 15.39 5.31
C LEU A 178 -4.83 15.93 6.70
N MET A 179 -5.26 15.27 7.78
CA MET A 179 -4.91 15.64 9.14
C MET A 179 -3.40 15.52 9.39
N SER A 180 -2.74 14.48 8.86
CA SER A 180 -1.29 14.34 9.00
C SER A 180 -0.52 15.50 8.35
N ILE A 181 -1.00 16.00 7.20
CA ILE A 181 -0.41 17.16 6.53
C ILE A 181 -0.62 18.42 7.37
N VAL A 182 -1.84 18.66 7.86
CA VAL A 182 -2.15 19.83 8.70
C VAL A 182 -1.30 19.83 9.97
N VAL A 183 -1.22 18.71 10.67
CA VAL A 183 -0.40 18.56 11.88
C VAL A 183 1.06 18.81 11.56
N ALA A 184 1.60 18.23 10.49
CA ALA A 184 2.99 18.44 10.09
C ALA A 184 3.30 19.92 9.82
N VAL A 185 2.41 20.64 9.13
CA VAL A 185 2.57 22.07 8.83
C VAL A 185 2.54 22.92 10.11
N VAL A 186 1.57 22.68 11.00
CA VAL A 186 1.47 23.41 12.28
C VAL A 186 2.72 23.20 13.13
N PHE A 187 3.15 21.95 13.31
CA PHE A 187 4.35 21.64 14.08
C PHE A 187 5.63 22.24 13.46
N PHE A 188 5.72 22.26 12.13
CA PHE A 188 6.85 22.88 11.43
C PHE A 188 6.95 24.39 11.72
N PHE A 189 5.81 25.09 11.81
CA PHE A 189 5.79 26.51 12.14
C PHE A 189 5.98 26.78 13.64
N GLU A 190 5.38 25.99 14.53
CA GLU A 190 5.49 26.20 15.99
C GLU A 190 6.87 25.87 16.55
N LYS A 191 7.53 24.82 16.03
CA LYS A 191 8.79 24.31 16.57
C LYS A 191 9.98 24.51 15.65
N LYS A 192 9.90 25.46 14.72
CA LYS A 192 10.95 25.73 13.73
C LYS A 192 12.36 25.83 14.33
N ASP A 193 12.48 26.41 15.53
CA ASP A 193 13.75 26.63 16.22
C ASP A 193 14.21 25.45 17.10
N GLN A 194 13.35 24.45 17.33
CA GLN A 194 13.64 23.24 18.14
C GLN A 194 13.75 21.97 17.29
N ILE A 195 13.26 21.98 16.05
CA ILE A 195 13.36 20.84 15.15
C ILE A 195 14.76 20.84 14.55
N ASN A 196 15.64 20.03 15.10
CA ASN A 196 16.92 19.72 14.48
C ASN A 196 16.64 18.76 13.31
N ILE A 197 16.22 19.31 12.16
CA ILE A 197 16.05 18.52 10.94
C ILE A 197 17.44 18.04 10.56
N GLU A 198 17.69 16.74 10.68
CA GLU A 198 18.90 16.13 10.17
C GLU A 198 18.83 16.13 8.64
N ILE A 199 19.25 17.25 8.06
CA ILE A 199 19.31 17.50 6.62
C ILE A 199 20.25 16.48 5.96
N LEU A 200 21.33 16.10 6.66
CA LEU A 200 22.34 15.16 6.22
C LEU A 200 22.34 13.91 7.12
N PRO A 201 22.66 12.72 6.57
CA PRO A 201 22.74 11.50 7.36
C PRO A 201 23.81 11.60 8.44
N LYS A 202 23.44 11.33 9.70
CA LYS A 202 24.43 11.15 10.77
C LYS A 202 25.08 9.78 10.63
N TYR A 203 26.26 9.74 10.03
CA TYR A 203 27.11 8.56 10.09
C TYR A 203 27.83 8.51 11.45
N SER A 204 27.16 7.99 12.48
CA SER A 204 27.85 7.56 13.71
C SER A 204 28.40 6.16 13.49
N PHE A 205 29.70 6.06 13.18
CA PHE A 205 30.39 4.77 13.09
C PHE A 205 30.63 4.21 14.50
N ASP A 206 29.62 3.55 15.07
CA ASP A 206 29.80 2.78 16.30
C ASP A 206 30.00 1.29 15.97
N ILE A 207 31.27 0.92 15.80
CA ILE A 207 31.76 -0.39 15.34
C ILE A 207 31.19 -1.56 16.18
N LYS A 208 30.76 -1.31 17.43
CA LYS A 208 30.23 -2.34 18.33
C LYS A 208 28.75 -2.68 18.12
N ASN A 209 27.94 -1.76 17.58
CA ASN A 209 26.52 -1.98 17.29
C ASN A 209 26.22 -2.18 15.79
N THR A 210 27.19 -1.90 14.92
CA THR A 210 27.05 -1.90 13.45
C THR A 210 26.98 -3.27 12.78
N LEU A 211 27.32 -4.36 13.47
CA LEU A 211 27.25 -5.71 12.89
C LEU A 211 25.81 -6.24 12.74
N HIS A 212 24.84 -5.62 13.42
CA HIS A 212 23.44 -6.08 13.44
C HIS A 212 22.43 -5.11 12.81
N SER A 213 22.87 -3.97 12.30
CA SER A 213 21.99 -2.93 11.78
C SER A 213 22.07 -2.85 10.25
N TYR A 214 21.10 -3.48 9.57
CA TYR A 214 20.92 -3.40 8.11
C TYR A 214 20.75 -1.96 7.59
N THR A 215 20.52 -0.99 8.48
CA THR A 215 20.50 0.45 8.22
C THR A 215 21.86 1.02 7.80
N PHE A 216 22.98 0.33 8.06
CA PHE A 216 24.32 0.87 7.83
C PHE A 216 25.06 0.35 6.60
N ILE A 217 24.56 -0.68 5.90
CA ILE A 217 25.18 -1.10 4.63
C ILE A 217 24.85 -0.04 3.57
N PRO A 218 25.85 0.70 3.03
CA PRO A 218 25.61 1.76 2.06
C PRO A 218 24.82 1.22 0.87
N GLY A 219 23.69 1.85 0.55
CA GLY A 219 22.80 1.45 -0.56
C GLY A 219 21.76 0.37 -0.23
N LEU A 220 22.03 -0.55 0.70
CA LEU A 220 21.04 -1.58 1.07
C LEU A 220 19.86 -0.97 1.84
N GLY A 221 20.12 0.02 2.71
CA GLY A 221 19.07 0.80 3.36
C GLY A 221 18.14 1.50 2.36
N VAL A 222 18.71 2.09 1.30
CA VAL A 222 17.92 2.73 0.23
C VAL A 222 17.03 1.71 -0.49
N CYS A 223 17.56 0.53 -0.84
CA CYS A 223 16.77 -0.55 -1.45
C CYS A 223 15.63 -1.04 -0.53
N LEU A 224 15.91 -1.21 0.77
CA LEU A 224 14.88 -1.58 1.75
C LEU A 224 13.82 -0.48 1.92
N SER A 225 14.22 0.78 1.82
CA SER A 225 13.30 1.92 1.82
C SER A 225 12.34 1.86 0.63
N TRP A 226 12.83 1.49 -0.56
CA TRP A 226 11.98 1.31 -1.75
C TRP A 226 11.00 0.15 -1.60
N ALA A 227 11.42 -0.97 -1.00
CA ALA A 227 10.50 -2.07 -0.69
C ALA A 227 9.36 -1.62 0.25
N GLY A 228 9.68 -0.80 1.25
CA GLY A 228 8.68 -0.16 2.11
C GLY A 228 7.73 0.76 1.34
N ILE A 229 8.26 1.55 0.41
CA ILE A 229 7.46 2.45 -0.43
C ILE A 229 6.57 1.67 -1.40
N PHE A 230 7.07 0.61 -2.05
CA PHE A 230 6.26 -0.24 -2.91
C PHE A 230 5.09 -0.88 -2.17
N PHE A 231 5.28 -1.29 -0.91
CA PHE A 231 4.20 -1.74 -0.04
C PHE A 231 3.17 -0.63 0.25
N ALA A 232 3.61 0.63 0.40
CA ALA A 232 2.70 1.76 0.59
C ALA A 232 1.78 2.02 -0.61
N TYR A 233 2.22 1.62 -1.81
CA TYR A 233 1.50 1.75 -3.08
C TYR A 233 0.89 0.43 -3.60
N ASP A 234 0.75 -0.61 -2.77
CA ASP A 234 0.34 -2.00 -3.14
C ASP A 234 -1.07 -2.16 -3.75
N GLY A 235 -1.72 -1.09 -4.21
CA GLY A 235 -2.99 -1.12 -4.94
C GLY A 235 -2.92 -0.55 -6.36
N PHE A 236 -1.75 -0.10 -6.82
CA PHE A 236 -1.60 0.57 -8.13
C PHE A 236 -1.95 -0.34 -9.31
N TYR A 237 -1.73 -1.66 -9.21
CA TYR A 237 -1.99 -2.59 -10.31
C TYR A 237 -3.48 -2.89 -10.49
N VAL A 238 -4.30 -2.74 -9.45
CA VAL A 238 -5.76 -2.94 -9.51
C VAL A 238 -6.43 -1.85 -10.37
N SER A 239 -5.85 -0.65 -10.42
CA SER A 239 -6.41 0.46 -11.20
C SER A 239 -6.33 0.25 -12.71
N THR A 240 -5.48 -0.67 -13.19
CA THR A 240 -5.40 -1.05 -14.61
C THR A 240 -6.68 -1.74 -15.12
N GLY A 241 -7.53 -2.22 -14.21
CA GLY A 241 -8.87 -2.73 -14.53
C GLY A 241 -9.92 -1.66 -14.79
N ILE A 242 -9.74 -0.47 -14.23
CA ILE A 242 -10.72 0.62 -14.27
C ILE A 242 -10.86 1.19 -15.69
N GLU A 243 -9.84 1.03 -16.53
CA GLU A 243 -9.86 1.48 -17.93
C GLU A 243 -11.06 0.91 -18.71
N LYS A 244 -11.40 -0.37 -18.47
CA LYS A 244 -12.50 -1.06 -19.16
C LYS A 244 -13.88 -0.49 -18.80
N ASP A 245 -13.97 0.20 -17.65
CA ASP A 245 -15.20 0.77 -17.13
C ASP A 245 -15.38 2.27 -17.47
N LEU A 246 -14.40 2.90 -18.13
CA LEU A 246 -14.45 4.31 -18.53
C LEU A 246 -15.37 4.57 -19.73
N ARG A 247 -16.05 5.74 -19.75
CA ARG A 247 -16.90 6.20 -20.88
C ARG A 247 -16.15 6.33 -22.19
N LYS A 248 -14.87 6.73 -22.12
CA LYS A 248 -13.97 6.91 -23.27
C LYS A 248 -12.59 6.33 -22.91
N PRO A 249 -12.33 5.06 -23.24
CA PRO A 249 -11.01 4.45 -23.02
C PRO A 249 -9.93 5.05 -23.97
N GLU A 250 -10.33 5.73 -25.05
CA GLU A 250 -9.40 6.31 -26.04
C GLU A 250 -8.70 7.61 -25.57
N SER A 251 -9.00 8.09 -24.35
CA SER A 251 -8.32 9.21 -23.70
C SER A 251 -7.31 8.81 -22.62
N THR A 252 -7.18 7.51 -22.32
CA THR A 252 -5.98 6.92 -21.71
C THR A 252 -4.84 7.06 -22.73
N PRO A 253 -3.58 7.32 -22.31
CA PRO A 253 -2.63 8.13 -23.08
C PRO A 253 -2.58 7.73 -24.55
N LYS A 254 -2.91 8.68 -25.42
CA LYS A 254 -2.94 8.59 -26.89
C LYS A 254 -1.55 8.38 -27.49
N PHE A 255 -0.83 7.34 -27.07
CA PHE A 255 0.51 7.02 -27.57
C PHE A 255 0.55 5.72 -28.40
N TYR A 256 -0.54 4.96 -28.46
CA TYR A 256 -0.64 3.74 -29.25
C TYR A 256 -0.73 3.95 -30.78
N SER A 257 -0.43 5.15 -31.29
CA SER A 257 -0.37 5.42 -32.73
C SER A 257 1.03 5.68 -33.28
N LEU A 258 2.11 5.46 -32.52
CA LEU A 258 3.47 5.84 -32.96
C LEU A 258 4.63 4.85 -32.66
N VAL A 259 4.39 3.62 -32.20
CA VAL A 259 5.37 2.50 -32.22
C VAL A 259 4.63 1.18 -32.33
#